data_AF-A0A368QSU1-F1
#
_entry.id   AF-A0A368QSU1-F1
#
_cell.length_a   1.000
_cell.length_b   1.000
_cell.length_c   1.000
_cell.angle_alpha   90.00
_cell.angle_beta   90.00
_cell.angle_gamma   90.00
#
_symmetry.space_group_name_H-M   'P 1'
#
loop_
_entity.id
_entity.type
_entity.pdbx_description
1 polymer ?
#
loop_
_entity_poly.entity_id
_entity_poly.type
_entity_poly.pdbx_seq_one_letter_code
_entity_poly.pdbx_strand_id
1 'polypeptide(L)'
;MPRKPKRKAPASPATRDTSPEPYPSHASPSPAQCLAVRDALLAFHGFPEEFAPFRRLRLGGRSPEDGSGDGDPPPPSPTVLDGLVTTLLSQNTTEVISRRAFASLKAAFPSWDQVVDEEGTRLEDAIRCGGLAATKAARIRAMLRGVREQRGKICLEYLRELSVDEVKRELSLFKGIGPKTAAGVSKHILMRFLIYQSYGRWHAC
;
A
#
# COMPACT_ATOMS: atom_id res chain seq x y z
N MET A 1 -6.46 -37.02 48.75
CA MET A 1 -6.15 -35.66 48.22
C MET A 1 -5.17 -35.79 47.05
N PRO A 2 -5.57 -35.53 45.79
CA PRO A 2 -4.66 -35.62 44.65
C PRO A 2 -3.83 -34.34 44.50
N ARG A 3 -2.51 -34.48 44.30
CA ARG A 3 -1.55 -33.39 44.14
C ARG A 3 -1.72 -32.72 42.76
N LYS A 4 -1.86 -31.40 42.72
CA LYS A 4 -1.90 -30.60 41.46
C LYS A 4 -0.52 -30.61 40.76
N PRO A 5 -0.44 -30.75 39.43
CA PRO A 5 0.82 -30.62 38.70
C PRO A 5 1.22 -29.13 38.54
N LYS A 6 2.51 -28.83 38.75
CA LYS A 6 3.11 -27.50 38.60
C LYS A 6 3.18 -27.10 37.11
N ARG A 7 2.68 -25.91 36.76
CA ARG A 7 2.87 -25.28 35.44
C ARG A 7 4.34 -24.86 35.27
N LYS A 8 4.97 -25.23 34.16
CA LYS A 8 6.27 -24.68 33.71
C LYS A 8 6.07 -23.26 33.16
N ALA A 9 6.94 -22.34 33.55
CA ALA A 9 6.98 -20.98 33.01
C ALA A 9 7.44 -21.00 31.54
N PRO A 10 6.94 -20.09 30.68
CA PRO A 10 7.39 -19.99 29.30
C PRO A 10 8.82 -19.42 29.24
N ALA A 11 9.64 -19.99 28.35
CA ALA A 11 11.00 -19.54 28.11
C ALA A 11 11.01 -18.14 27.47
N SER A 12 11.96 -17.29 27.91
CA SER A 12 12.22 -15.96 27.34
C SER A 12 12.55 -16.02 25.84
N PRO A 13 12.25 -14.96 25.06
CA PRO A 13 12.44 -14.96 23.62
C PRO A 13 13.93 -14.88 23.28
N ALA A 14 14.40 -15.84 22.49
CA ALA A 14 15.74 -15.85 21.92
C ALA A 14 15.97 -14.64 21.00
N THR A 15 17.21 -14.16 21.05
CA THR A 15 17.83 -13.09 20.28
C THR A 15 17.60 -13.21 18.77
N ARG A 16 17.35 -12.04 18.13
CA ARG A 16 17.08 -11.88 16.70
C ARG A 16 18.30 -12.30 15.87
N ASP A 17 18.18 -13.41 15.17
CA ASP A 17 19.13 -13.87 14.16
C ASP A 17 18.84 -13.19 12.82
N THR A 18 19.89 -12.75 12.14
CA THR A 18 19.88 -12.13 10.82
C THR A 18 19.25 -13.10 9.80
N SER A 19 18.01 -12.82 9.39
CA SER A 19 17.13 -13.78 8.70
C SER A 19 17.81 -14.46 7.51
N PRO A 20 18.15 -15.76 7.61
CA PRO A 20 18.43 -16.59 6.45
C PRO A 20 17.15 -16.72 5.62
N GLU A 21 17.30 -17.01 4.33
CA GLU A 21 16.19 -17.30 3.42
C GLU A 21 15.18 -18.25 4.09
N PRO A 22 13.86 -17.92 4.11
CA PRO A 22 12.89 -18.61 4.98
C PRO A 22 12.68 -20.10 4.66
N TYR A 23 13.22 -20.57 3.55
CA TYR A 23 13.14 -21.95 3.08
C TYR A 23 14.53 -22.45 2.61
N PRO A 24 15.50 -22.60 3.53
CA PRO A 24 16.90 -22.87 3.18
C PRO A 24 17.12 -24.24 2.52
N SER A 25 16.13 -25.14 2.61
CA SER A 25 16.13 -26.48 2.02
C SER A 25 15.31 -26.60 0.72
N HIS A 26 14.66 -25.52 0.27
CA HIS A 26 13.84 -25.57 -0.94
C HIS A 26 14.65 -25.19 -2.17
N ALA A 27 14.94 -26.18 -3.03
CA ALA A 27 15.66 -25.97 -4.29
C ALA A 27 14.79 -25.36 -5.41
N SER A 28 13.50 -25.12 -5.16
CA SER A 28 12.54 -24.64 -6.16
C SER A 28 11.45 -23.72 -5.56
N PRO A 29 10.93 -22.75 -6.31
CA PRO A 29 11.31 -22.44 -7.69
C PRO A 29 12.68 -21.76 -7.77
N SER A 30 13.52 -22.21 -8.70
CA SER A 30 14.79 -21.54 -8.98
C SER A 30 14.54 -20.15 -9.58
N PRO A 31 15.50 -19.20 -9.51
CA PRO A 31 15.34 -17.89 -10.16
C PRO A 31 14.95 -18.00 -11.63
N ALA A 32 15.51 -18.96 -12.37
CA ALA A 32 15.17 -19.20 -13.78
C ALA A 32 13.73 -19.69 -13.95
N GLN A 33 13.23 -20.54 -13.06
CA GLN A 33 11.83 -20.99 -13.08
C GLN A 33 10.86 -19.84 -12.77
N CYS A 34 11.19 -18.98 -11.80
CA CYS A 34 10.41 -17.76 -11.51
C CYS A 34 10.32 -16.84 -12.74
N LEU A 35 11.45 -16.65 -13.46
CA LEU A 35 11.48 -15.85 -14.68
C LEU A 35 10.64 -16.46 -15.80
N ALA A 36 10.73 -17.78 -16.01
CA ALA A 36 9.95 -18.48 -17.03
C ALA A 36 8.43 -18.36 -16.77
N VAL A 37 7.99 -18.50 -15.51
CA VAL A 37 6.59 -18.31 -15.13
C VAL A 37 6.15 -16.86 -15.34
N ARG A 38 6.98 -15.89 -14.93
CA ARG A 38 6.70 -14.47 -15.16
C ARG A 38 6.50 -14.18 -16.65
N ASP A 39 7.39 -14.67 -17.50
CA ASP A 39 7.36 -14.39 -18.94
C ASP A 39 6.14 -15.06 -19.60
N ALA A 40 5.78 -16.28 -19.19
CA ALA A 40 4.55 -16.93 -19.62
C ALA A 40 3.28 -16.16 -19.20
N LEU A 41 3.23 -15.67 -17.95
CA LEU A 41 2.12 -14.85 -17.46
C LEU A 41 1.99 -13.53 -18.23
N LEU A 42 3.11 -12.85 -18.50
CA LEU A 42 3.12 -11.62 -19.29
C LEU A 42 2.71 -11.86 -20.75
N ALA A 43 3.12 -12.99 -21.34
CA ALA A 43 2.71 -13.37 -22.69
C ALA A 43 1.20 -13.65 -22.76
N PHE A 44 0.63 -14.25 -21.72
CA PHE A 44 -0.79 -14.59 -21.66
C PHE A 44 -1.70 -13.39 -21.33
N HIS A 45 -1.34 -12.59 -20.33
CA HIS A 45 -2.16 -11.48 -19.85
C HIS A 45 -1.83 -10.13 -20.50
N GLY A 46 -0.73 -10.07 -21.25
CA GLY A 46 -0.14 -8.80 -21.68
C GLY A 46 0.58 -8.07 -20.54
N PHE A 47 1.30 -7.01 -20.89
CA PHE A 47 1.90 -6.14 -19.90
C PHE A 47 0.82 -5.19 -19.35
N PRO A 48 0.65 -5.04 -18.03
CA PRO A 48 -0.42 -4.19 -17.50
C PRO A 48 -0.20 -2.72 -17.91
N GLU A 49 -1.21 -2.11 -18.53
CA GLU A 49 -1.12 -0.77 -19.10
C GLU A 49 -0.83 0.31 -18.05
N GLU A 50 -1.31 0.10 -16.81
CA GLU A 50 -1.00 0.94 -15.66
C GLU A 50 0.50 1.08 -15.39
N PHE A 51 1.32 0.15 -15.89
CA PHE A 51 2.77 0.22 -15.79
C PHE A 51 3.47 0.66 -17.08
N ALA A 52 2.74 0.91 -18.18
CA ALA A 52 3.30 1.27 -19.48
C ALA A 52 4.14 2.57 -19.47
N PRO A 53 3.77 3.63 -18.71
CA PRO A 53 4.63 4.80 -18.56
C PRO A 53 5.99 4.46 -17.93
N PHE A 54 5.99 3.52 -16.98
CA PHE A 54 7.19 3.13 -16.25
C PHE A 54 8.12 2.22 -17.04
N ARG A 55 7.54 1.35 -17.88
CA ARG A 55 8.30 0.54 -18.84
C ARG A 55 9.06 1.43 -19.82
N ARG A 56 8.43 2.51 -20.30
CA ARG A 56 9.08 3.51 -21.16
C ARG A 56 10.25 4.18 -20.46
N LEU A 57 10.08 4.62 -19.22
CA LEU A 57 11.13 5.29 -18.45
C LEU A 57 12.36 4.38 -18.22
N ARG A 58 12.15 3.10 -17.86
CA ARG A 58 13.24 2.14 -17.64
C ARG A 58 13.99 1.76 -18.93
N LEU A 59 13.33 1.84 -20.08
CA LEU A 59 13.95 1.59 -21.39
C LEU A 59 14.61 2.84 -21.99
N GLY A 60 14.77 3.92 -21.22
CA GLY A 60 15.39 5.17 -21.68
C GLY A 60 14.46 6.04 -22.54
N GLY A 61 13.15 5.77 -22.54
CA GLY A 61 12.16 6.65 -23.13
C GLY A 61 12.00 7.93 -22.31
N ARG A 62 11.95 9.09 -22.99
CA ARG A 62 11.68 10.40 -22.36
C ARG A 62 10.42 10.36 -21.49
N SER A 63 10.46 11.12 -20.41
CA SER A 63 9.28 11.34 -19.56
C SER A 63 8.18 11.98 -20.44
N PRO A 64 6.89 11.62 -20.27
CA PRO A 64 5.80 12.33 -20.94
C PRO A 64 5.73 13.82 -20.56
N GLU A 65 6.54 14.25 -19.60
CA GLU A 65 6.72 15.61 -19.11
C GLU A 65 7.63 16.46 -20.03
N ASP A 66 8.42 15.83 -20.92
CA ASP A 66 9.39 16.51 -21.79
C ASP A 66 8.81 16.92 -23.16
N GLY A 67 7.49 16.85 -23.32
CA GLY A 67 6.76 17.23 -24.53
C GLY A 67 5.97 18.51 -24.34
N SER A 68 6.45 19.61 -24.90
CA SER A 68 5.70 20.86 -25.09
C SER A 68 4.38 20.57 -25.81
N GLY A 69 3.24 20.85 -25.17
CA GLY A 69 1.94 20.77 -25.85
C GLY A 69 0.77 20.89 -24.90
N ASP A 70 0.26 22.12 -24.74
CA ASP A 70 -1.15 22.57 -24.69
C ASP A 70 -2.25 21.59 -24.22
N GLY A 71 -1.96 20.75 -23.24
CA GLY A 71 -2.87 19.77 -22.66
C GLY A 71 -3.06 20.01 -21.18
N ASP A 72 -4.27 19.72 -20.68
CA ASP A 72 -4.61 19.78 -19.27
C ASP A 72 -3.48 19.22 -18.39
N PRO A 73 -3.15 19.88 -17.26
CA PRO A 73 -2.11 19.39 -16.37
C PRO A 73 -2.39 17.92 -16.02
N PRO A 74 -1.36 17.05 -16.03
CA PRO A 74 -1.55 15.65 -15.73
C PRO A 74 -2.27 15.51 -14.38
N PRO A 75 -3.23 14.58 -14.26
CA PRO A 75 -4.00 14.43 -13.03
C PRO A 75 -3.06 14.25 -11.84
N PRO A 76 -3.36 14.87 -10.69
CA PRO A 76 -2.47 14.84 -9.53
C PRO A 76 -2.16 13.41 -9.16
N SER A 77 -0.87 13.14 -9.01
CA SER A 77 -0.39 11.79 -8.75
C SER A 77 -0.93 11.30 -7.39
N PRO A 78 -1.40 10.04 -7.28
CA PRO A 78 -1.98 9.56 -6.03
C PRO A 78 -0.96 9.56 -4.89
N THR A 79 -1.39 10.06 -3.74
CA THR A 79 -0.62 10.10 -2.48
C THR A 79 -0.40 8.68 -1.94
N VAL A 80 0.56 8.52 -1.04
CA VAL A 80 0.79 7.25 -0.33
C VAL A 80 -0.47 6.83 0.45
N LEU A 81 -1.20 7.81 0.99
CA LEU A 81 -2.47 7.60 1.69
C LEU A 81 -3.59 7.17 0.74
N ASP A 82 -3.65 7.70 -0.50
CA ASP A 82 -4.59 7.21 -1.52
C ASP A 82 -4.37 5.72 -1.82
N GLY A 83 -3.11 5.30 -1.94
CA GLY A 83 -2.76 3.88 -2.14
C GLY A 83 -3.15 3.00 -0.94
N LEU A 84 -2.95 3.48 0.28
CA LEU A 84 -3.35 2.81 1.52
C LEU A 84 -4.87 2.63 1.61
N VAL A 85 -5.63 3.69 1.39
CA VAL A 85 -7.09 3.66 1.43
C VAL A 85 -7.65 2.79 0.30
N THR A 86 -7.10 2.87 -0.90
CA THR A 86 -7.47 1.99 -2.02
C THR A 86 -7.27 0.51 -1.67
N THR A 87 -6.15 0.18 -1.03
CA THR A 87 -5.86 -1.19 -0.56
C THR A 87 -6.83 -1.66 0.52
N LEU A 88 -7.27 -0.77 1.42
CA LEU A 88 -8.31 -1.11 2.40
C LEU A 88 -9.67 -1.33 1.74
N LEU A 89 -10.03 -0.49 0.77
CA LEU A 89 -11.30 -0.58 0.05
C LEU A 89 -11.38 -1.83 -0.81
N SER A 90 -10.26 -2.32 -1.37
CA SER A 90 -10.19 -3.52 -2.21
C SER A 90 -10.39 -4.84 -1.45
N GLN A 91 -10.42 -4.81 -0.11
CA GLN A 91 -10.65 -6.02 0.68
C GLN A 91 -12.10 -6.51 0.50
N ASN A 92 -12.26 -7.82 0.25
CA ASN A 92 -13.56 -8.48 0.08
C ASN A 92 -14.46 -7.79 -0.97
N THR A 93 -13.88 -7.28 -2.06
CA THR A 93 -14.62 -6.68 -3.16
C THR A 93 -13.84 -6.82 -4.47
N THR A 94 -14.42 -6.39 -5.59
CA THR A 94 -13.77 -6.41 -6.91
C THR A 94 -13.04 -5.10 -7.19
N GLU A 95 -12.08 -5.14 -8.11
CA GLU A 95 -11.30 -3.95 -8.50
C GLU A 95 -12.21 -2.81 -9.01
N VAL A 96 -13.16 -3.12 -9.89
CA VAL A 96 -14.19 -2.18 -10.38
C VAL A 96 -14.97 -1.51 -9.24
N ILE A 97 -15.45 -2.29 -8.27
CA ILE A 97 -16.21 -1.76 -7.13
C ILE A 97 -15.30 -0.92 -6.22
N SER A 98 -14.08 -1.38 -5.95
CA SER A 98 -13.13 -0.65 -5.10
C SER A 98 -12.76 0.72 -5.69
N ARG A 99 -12.57 0.81 -7.02
CA ARG A 99 -12.31 2.07 -7.73
C ARG A 99 -13.49 3.02 -7.65
N ARG A 100 -14.71 2.51 -7.85
CA ARG A 100 -15.94 3.29 -7.69
C ARG A 100 -16.08 3.84 -6.25
N ALA A 101 -15.83 2.99 -5.25
CA ALA A 101 -15.88 3.40 -3.85
C ALA A 101 -14.82 4.48 -3.52
N PHE A 102 -13.60 4.33 -4.05
CA PHE A 102 -12.54 5.32 -3.86
C PHE A 102 -12.87 6.66 -4.54
N ALA A 103 -13.35 6.64 -5.78
CA ALA A 103 -13.77 7.84 -6.50
C ALA A 103 -14.91 8.58 -5.77
N SER A 104 -15.90 7.83 -5.28
CA SER A 104 -17.00 8.36 -4.46
C SER A 104 -16.50 8.97 -3.16
N LEU A 105 -15.56 8.32 -2.47
CA LEU A 105 -14.91 8.87 -1.27
C LEU A 105 -14.21 10.19 -1.56
N LYS A 106 -13.36 10.26 -2.60
CA LYS A 106 -12.62 11.48 -2.95
C LYS A 106 -13.53 12.62 -3.40
N ALA A 107 -14.65 12.31 -4.05
CA ALA A 107 -15.67 13.31 -4.38
C ALA A 107 -16.37 13.87 -3.13
N ALA A 108 -16.67 13.01 -2.15
CA ALA A 108 -17.30 13.42 -0.89
C ALA A 108 -16.32 14.13 0.07
N PHE A 109 -15.03 13.78 -0.01
CA PHE A 109 -13.96 14.26 0.87
C PHE A 109 -12.69 14.59 0.07
N PRO A 110 -12.55 15.84 -0.39
CA PRO A 110 -11.35 16.27 -1.12
C PRO A 110 -10.05 16.13 -0.31
N SER A 111 -10.08 16.32 1.02
CA SER A 111 -8.92 16.17 1.90
C SER A 111 -9.11 15.05 2.94
N TRP A 112 -7.99 14.50 3.41
CA TRP A 112 -8.00 13.47 4.46
C TRP A 112 -8.36 14.01 5.84
N ASP A 113 -8.08 15.29 6.12
CA ASP A 113 -8.53 15.96 7.34
C ASP A 113 -10.05 15.91 7.46
N GLN A 114 -10.79 16.18 6.38
CA GLN A 114 -12.25 16.08 6.39
C GLN A 114 -12.74 14.68 6.70
N VAL A 115 -12.00 13.63 6.32
CA VAL A 115 -12.35 12.23 6.66
C VAL A 115 -12.14 11.95 8.15
N VAL A 116 -11.11 12.54 8.77
CA VAL A 116 -10.80 12.36 10.20
C VAL A 116 -11.77 13.14 11.08
N ASP A 117 -12.09 14.36 10.65
CA ASP A 117 -12.97 15.30 11.34
C ASP A 117 -14.47 14.98 11.13
N GLU A 118 -14.79 14.01 10.26
CA GLU A 118 -16.17 13.55 10.07
C GLU A 118 -16.63 12.61 11.20
N GLU A 119 -17.64 13.07 11.95
CA GLU A 119 -18.20 12.36 13.11
C GLU A 119 -19.42 11.50 12.76
N GLY A 120 -20.00 11.65 11.57
CA GLY A 120 -21.22 10.97 11.14
C GLY A 120 -20.98 9.67 10.35
N THR A 121 -21.91 9.41 9.42
CA THR A 121 -21.94 8.26 8.52
C THR A 121 -21.54 8.61 7.08
N ARG A 122 -21.16 9.85 6.77
CA ARG A 122 -20.90 10.29 5.38
C ARG A 122 -19.78 9.48 4.75
N LEU A 123 -18.75 9.11 5.52
CA LEU A 123 -17.70 8.22 5.03
C LEU A 123 -18.25 6.84 4.67
N GLU A 124 -19.11 6.27 5.51
CA GLU A 124 -19.73 4.96 5.27
C GLU A 124 -20.64 5.00 4.04
N ASP A 125 -21.40 6.09 3.89
CA ASP A 125 -22.30 6.32 2.77
C ASP A 125 -21.52 6.43 1.46
N ALA A 126 -20.41 7.19 1.47
CA ALA A 126 -19.55 7.36 0.30
C ALA A 126 -18.96 6.03 -0.20
N ILE A 127 -18.64 5.10 0.71
CA ILE A 127 -18.02 3.80 0.36
C ILE A 127 -19.01 2.63 0.38
N ARG A 128 -20.31 2.89 0.53
CA ARG A 128 -21.34 1.86 0.74
C ARG A 128 -21.34 0.79 -0.35
N CYS A 129 -21.09 1.19 -1.59
CA CYS A 129 -21.00 0.27 -2.73
C CYS A 129 -19.90 -0.79 -2.60
N GLY A 130 -18.87 -0.55 -1.78
CA GLY A 130 -17.73 -1.44 -1.56
C GLY A 130 -17.97 -2.61 -0.61
N GLY A 131 -19.14 -2.67 0.04
CA GLY A 131 -19.45 -3.67 1.07
C GLY A 131 -18.63 -3.50 2.35
N LEU A 132 -19.16 -3.99 3.48
CA LEU A 132 -18.54 -3.85 4.81
C LEU A 132 -18.21 -2.39 5.17
N ALA A 133 -19.07 -1.46 4.74
CA ALA A 133 -18.79 -0.02 4.75
C ALA A 133 -18.46 0.52 6.15
N ALA A 134 -19.26 0.18 7.16
CA ALA A 134 -19.00 0.55 8.55
C ALA A 134 -17.62 0.09 9.05
N THR A 135 -17.27 -1.17 8.79
CA THR A 135 -15.95 -1.72 9.18
C THR A 135 -14.82 -1.03 8.42
N LYS A 136 -14.96 -0.80 7.11
CA LYS A 136 -13.94 -0.13 6.29
C LYS A 136 -13.77 1.34 6.70
N ALA A 137 -14.87 2.05 6.93
CA ALA A 137 -14.85 3.45 7.39
C ALA A 137 -14.18 3.58 8.76
N ALA A 138 -14.52 2.72 9.72
CA ALA A 138 -13.87 2.70 11.03
C ALA A 138 -12.36 2.46 10.93
N ARG A 139 -11.92 1.54 10.06
CA ARG A 139 -10.49 1.26 9.82
C ARG A 139 -9.78 2.42 9.15
N ILE A 140 -10.39 3.05 8.14
CA ILE A 140 -9.82 4.22 7.45
C ILE A 140 -9.65 5.37 8.45
N ARG A 141 -10.69 5.69 9.24
CA ARG A 141 -10.62 6.73 10.28
C ARG A 141 -9.54 6.44 11.32
N ALA A 142 -9.48 5.21 11.84
CA ALA A 142 -8.47 4.83 12.83
C ALA A 142 -7.04 4.96 12.28
N MET A 143 -6.82 4.56 11.03
CA MET A 143 -5.51 4.69 10.37
C MET A 143 -5.12 6.15 10.17
N LEU A 144 -6.00 6.99 9.62
CA LEU A 144 -5.73 8.41 9.41
C LEU A 144 -5.52 9.18 10.73
N ARG A 145 -6.29 8.86 11.77
CA ARG A 145 -6.08 9.40 13.13
C ARG A 145 -4.73 8.99 13.69
N GLY A 146 -4.36 7.71 13.57
CA GLY A 146 -3.05 7.23 14.01
C GLY A 146 -1.89 7.94 13.30
N VAL A 147 -2.03 8.24 12.00
CA VAL A 147 -1.04 9.04 11.26
C VAL A 147 -0.98 10.47 11.82
N ARG A 148 -2.13 11.13 12.02
CA ARG A 148 -2.20 12.49 12.58
C ARG A 148 -1.58 12.56 13.98
N GLU A 149 -1.90 11.60 14.85
CA GLU A 149 -1.40 11.52 16.23
C GLU A 149 0.12 11.32 16.29
N GLN A 150 0.66 10.43 15.46
CA GLN A 150 2.10 10.12 15.49
C GLN A 150 2.97 11.15 14.78
N ARG A 151 2.45 11.85 13.77
CA ARG A 151 3.24 12.72 12.88
C ARG A 151 2.84 14.19 12.92
N GLY A 152 1.74 14.54 13.58
CA GLY A 152 1.18 15.89 13.60
C GLY A 152 0.49 16.32 12.30
N LYS A 153 0.71 15.61 11.18
CA LYS A 153 0.07 15.85 9.88
C LYS A 153 -0.36 14.54 9.21
N ILE A 154 -1.48 14.57 8.47
CA ILE A 154 -1.99 13.40 7.74
C ILE A 154 -1.21 13.25 6.41
N CYS A 155 0.04 12.82 6.50
CA CYS A 155 0.94 12.74 5.36
C CYS A 155 1.97 11.61 5.53
N LEU A 156 2.13 10.77 4.50
CA LEU A 156 3.08 9.65 4.47
C LEU A 156 4.03 9.69 3.26
N GLU A 157 4.18 10.83 2.58
CA GLU A 157 5.02 10.93 1.38
C GLU A 157 6.50 10.64 1.65
N TYR A 158 6.98 10.86 2.89
CA TYR A 158 8.35 10.49 3.31
C TYR A 158 8.66 8.99 3.16
N LEU A 159 7.64 8.12 3.16
CA LEU A 159 7.83 6.68 2.95
C LEU A 159 8.40 6.37 1.55
N ARG A 160 8.31 7.31 0.60
CA ARG A 160 8.88 7.17 -0.74
C ARG A 160 10.39 7.31 -0.80
N GLU A 161 11.04 7.65 0.30
CA GLU A 161 12.51 7.75 0.39
C GLU A 161 13.11 6.58 1.18
N LEU A 162 12.26 5.77 1.82
CA LEU A 162 12.67 4.67 2.67
C LEU A 162 12.79 3.34 1.91
N SER A 163 13.71 2.48 2.34
CA SER A 163 13.80 1.11 1.83
C SER A 163 12.51 0.31 2.14
N VAL A 164 12.29 -0.79 1.41
CA VAL A 164 11.11 -1.66 1.60
C VAL A 164 10.94 -2.10 3.04
N ASP A 165 12.03 -2.46 3.71
CA ASP A 165 11.97 -2.96 5.08
C ASP A 165 11.70 -1.84 6.07
N GLU A 166 12.21 -0.63 5.81
CA GLU A 166 11.86 0.57 6.57
C GLU A 166 10.39 0.95 6.40
N VAL A 167 9.87 0.92 5.17
CA VAL A 167 8.44 1.14 4.89
C VAL A 167 7.58 0.14 5.65
N LYS A 168 7.92 -1.16 5.62
CA LYS A 168 7.19 -2.18 6.38
C LYS A 168 7.23 -1.91 7.89
N ARG A 169 8.40 -1.52 8.43
CA ARG A 169 8.56 -1.18 9.84
C ARG A 169 7.69 0.00 10.23
N GLU A 170 7.78 1.10 9.48
CA GLU A 170 6.98 2.32 9.68
C GLU A 170 5.48 2.02 9.61
N LEU A 171 5.03 1.34 8.55
CA LEU A 171 3.62 1.01 8.38
C LEU A 171 3.07 0.13 9.51
N SER A 172 3.91 -0.72 10.11
CA SER A 172 3.52 -1.60 11.22
C SER A 172 3.26 -0.83 12.53
N LEU A 173 3.71 0.43 12.63
CA LEU A 173 3.48 1.28 13.82
C LEU A 173 2.07 1.87 13.85
N PHE A 174 1.36 1.91 12.71
CA PHE A 174 0.00 2.45 12.65
C PHE A 174 -1.04 1.38 12.98
N LYS A 175 -1.83 1.65 14.03
CA LYS A 175 -2.90 0.77 14.48
C LYS A 175 -3.93 0.56 13.36
N GLY A 176 -4.16 -0.69 12.96
CA GLY A 176 -5.07 -1.05 11.87
C GLY A 176 -4.39 -1.41 10.54
N ILE A 177 -3.07 -1.23 10.43
CA ILE A 177 -2.27 -1.72 9.30
C ILE A 177 -1.64 -3.07 9.68
N GLY A 178 -2.31 -4.16 9.31
CA GLY A 178 -1.76 -5.51 9.50
C GLY A 178 -0.73 -5.90 8.43
N PRO A 179 -0.03 -7.05 8.57
CA PRO A 179 1.01 -7.48 7.65
C PRO A 179 0.57 -7.57 6.18
N LYS A 180 -0.70 -7.95 5.94
CA LYS A 180 -1.30 -8.00 4.60
C LYS A 180 -1.51 -6.61 3.99
N THR A 181 -1.94 -5.64 4.80
CA THR A 181 -2.11 -4.25 4.36
C THR A 181 -0.74 -3.61 4.14
N ALA A 182 0.21 -3.82 5.05
CA ALA A 182 1.59 -3.37 4.90
C ALA A 182 2.23 -3.94 3.63
N ALA A 183 2.07 -5.23 3.33
CA ALA A 183 2.56 -5.83 2.08
C ALA A 183 1.86 -5.26 0.83
N GLY A 184 0.55 -5.01 0.90
CA GLY A 184 -0.24 -4.39 -0.16
C GLY A 184 0.19 -2.95 -0.48
N VAL A 185 0.70 -2.25 0.52
CA VAL A 185 1.21 -0.89 0.40
C VAL A 185 2.66 -0.90 -0.01
N SER A 186 3.48 -1.80 0.55
CA SER A 186 4.84 -2.04 0.10
C SER A 186 4.88 -2.42 -1.37
N LYS A 187 3.96 -3.24 -1.92
CA LYS A 187 3.94 -3.49 -3.38
C LYS A 187 3.63 -2.22 -4.18
N HIS A 188 2.73 -1.36 -3.70
CA HIS A 188 2.33 -0.14 -4.40
C HIS A 188 3.44 0.92 -4.32
N ILE A 189 4.05 1.07 -3.14
CA ILE A 189 5.23 1.93 -2.91
C ILE A 189 6.43 1.37 -3.67
N LEU A 190 6.74 0.07 -3.60
CA LEU A 190 7.91 -0.58 -4.21
C LEU A 190 7.83 -0.66 -5.73
N MET A 191 6.65 -0.96 -6.31
CA MET A 191 6.46 -0.84 -7.75
C MET A 191 6.70 0.60 -8.22
N ARG A 192 6.45 1.60 -7.37
CA ARG A 192 6.74 3.01 -7.67
C ARG A 192 8.19 3.40 -7.34
N PHE A 193 8.80 2.78 -6.32
CA PHE A 193 10.18 3.03 -5.83
C PHE A 193 11.25 2.46 -6.76
N LEU A 194 11.05 1.27 -7.35
CA LEU A 194 11.94 0.67 -8.35
C LEU A 194 11.90 1.39 -9.72
N ILE A 195 11.14 2.49 -9.80
CA ILE A 195 10.78 3.17 -11.04
C ILE A 195 11.04 4.68 -10.96
N TYR A 196 10.86 5.33 -9.80
CA TYR A 196 10.94 6.79 -9.67
C TYR A 196 12.32 7.37 -9.27
N GLN A 197 13.35 6.56 -9.04
CA GLN A 197 14.64 7.06 -8.54
C GLN A 197 15.46 7.91 -9.55
N SER A 198 14.87 8.42 -10.64
CA SER A 198 15.60 9.31 -11.56
C SER A 198 14.88 10.56 -12.03
N TYR A 199 13.57 10.75 -11.84
CA TYR A 199 12.89 11.92 -12.42
C TYR A 199 11.72 12.38 -11.56
N GLY A 200 11.87 13.54 -10.90
CA GLY A 200 10.76 14.29 -10.32
C GLY A 200 10.91 14.67 -8.86
N ARG A 201 10.78 15.97 -8.59
CA ARG A 201 10.72 16.57 -7.25
C ARG A 201 9.36 16.23 -6.65
N TRP A 202 9.32 15.45 -5.58
CA TRP A 202 8.08 15.10 -4.90
C TRP A 202 7.46 16.34 -4.27
N HIS A 203 6.15 16.52 -4.45
CA HIS A 203 5.42 17.52 -3.67
C HIS A 203 5.48 17.11 -2.21
N ALA A 204 6.25 17.87 -1.42
CA ALA A 204 6.16 17.82 0.02
C ALA A 204 4.74 18.25 0.43
N CYS A 205 4.22 17.58 1.45
CA CYS A 205 3.34 18.27 2.39
C CYS A 205 4.18 19.41 3.01
#